data_AF-A0AAV4H1K5-F1
#
_entry.id   AF-A0AAV4H1K5-F1
#
_cell.length_a   1.000
_cell.length_b   1.000
_cell.length_c   1.000
_cell.angle_alpha   90.00
_cell.angle_beta   90.00
_cell.angle_gamma   90.00
#
_symmetry.space_group_name_H-M   'P 1'
#
loop_
_entity.id
_entity.type
_entity.pdbx_description
1 polymer ?
#
loop_
_entity_poly.entity_id
_entity_poly.type
_entity_poly.pdbx_seq_one_letter_code
_entity_poly.pdbx_strand_id
1 'polypeptide(L)'
;MVDASHSSLPRNPFIAEEEEFMVDEEDGAELSPNLATFLTKRFATLTADKKLKSKLELYKRPANCKVLTAPLTNKDIWRTLKTPAKRTDVKLTNVQKNMAKATIAMVKCADELALRADYKDKLTSLTDAMTVLGHTHKSITNLRRELMHYALPYDFKSHCDATTEASNTLLYGDDIKQNLKDAKEQRRLTASLQVQRDNKYRRPSLTSGPFLVRGGRGRANLSARPFAPRYKMPKQH
;
A
#
# COMPACT_ATOMS: atom_id res chain seq x y z
N MET A 1 -30.61 -44.53 -33.62
CA MET A 1 -29.20 -44.87 -33.30
C MET A 1 -28.31 -43.76 -33.84
N VAL A 2 -28.12 -42.68 -33.07
CA VAL A 2 -26.94 -41.80 -33.15
C VAL A 2 -26.77 -41.20 -31.75
N ASP A 3 -25.85 -41.78 -30.98
CA ASP A 3 -25.39 -41.22 -29.71
C ASP A 3 -24.51 -40.00 -30.02
N ALA A 4 -24.85 -38.85 -29.46
CA ALA A 4 -23.96 -37.71 -29.37
C ALA A 4 -23.29 -37.72 -27.99
N SER A 5 -22.12 -38.36 -27.93
CA SER A 5 -21.21 -38.28 -26.81
C SER A 5 -20.74 -36.82 -26.63
N HIS A 6 -21.30 -36.15 -25.63
CA HIS A 6 -20.74 -34.88 -25.16
C HIS A 6 -19.37 -35.15 -24.52
N SER A 7 -18.32 -34.67 -25.17
CA SER A 7 -16.96 -34.66 -24.63
C SER A 7 -16.89 -33.70 -23.45
N SER A 8 -16.70 -34.25 -22.25
CA SER A 8 -16.34 -33.47 -21.06
C SER A 8 -14.83 -33.27 -21.06
N LEU A 9 -14.37 -32.17 -21.66
CA LEU A 9 -13.01 -31.67 -21.39
C LEU A 9 -12.93 -31.28 -19.89
N PRO A 10 -11.79 -31.54 -19.22
CA PRO A 10 -11.63 -31.21 -17.81
C PRO A 10 -11.76 -29.70 -17.60
N ARG A 11 -12.63 -29.32 -16.67
CA ARG A 11 -12.92 -27.93 -16.28
C ARG A 11 -11.59 -27.30 -15.82
N ASN A 12 -11.16 -26.24 -16.52
CA ASN A 12 -9.90 -25.56 -16.26
C ASN A 12 -9.89 -24.98 -14.82
N PRO A 13 -8.94 -25.35 -13.94
CA PRO A 13 -8.93 -24.93 -12.54
C PRO A 13 -8.81 -23.41 -12.34
N PHE A 14 -8.30 -22.67 -13.33
CA PHE A 14 -8.22 -21.21 -13.26
C PHE A 14 -9.57 -20.50 -13.45
N ILE A 15 -10.59 -21.17 -14.01
CA ILE A 15 -11.95 -20.61 -14.15
C ILE A 15 -12.68 -20.60 -12.80
N ALA A 16 -12.45 -21.61 -11.96
CA ALA A 16 -13.07 -21.70 -10.64
C ALA A 16 -12.53 -20.63 -9.66
N GLU A 17 -11.24 -20.27 -9.79
CA GLU A 17 -10.65 -19.18 -9.02
C GLU A 17 -11.20 -17.81 -9.46
N GLU A 18 -11.42 -17.57 -10.76
CA GLU A 18 -12.02 -16.30 -11.25
C GLU A 18 -13.49 -16.13 -10.82
N GLU A 19 -14.28 -17.21 -10.76
CA GLU A 19 -15.68 -17.17 -10.30
C GLU A 19 -15.80 -16.85 -8.79
N GLU A 20 -14.85 -17.29 -7.96
CA GLU A 20 -14.85 -16.99 -6.52
C GLU A 20 -14.56 -15.51 -6.22
N PHE A 21 -13.90 -14.80 -7.15
CA PHE A 21 -13.68 -13.35 -7.06
C PHE A 21 -14.83 -12.51 -7.65
N MET A 22 -15.75 -13.12 -8.40
CA MET A 22 -16.91 -12.48 -9.01
C MET A 22 -18.21 -12.94 -8.33
N VAL A 23 -18.24 -12.91 -7.00
CA VAL A 23 -19.50 -13.11 -6.26
C VAL A 23 -20.35 -11.88 -6.47
N ASP A 24 -21.42 -12.02 -7.25
CA ASP A 24 -22.48 -11.02 -7.33
C ASP A 24 -23.07 -10.84 -5.92
N GLU A 25 -23.02 -9.62 -5.37
CA GLU A 25 -23.69 -9.31 -4.11
C GLU A 25 -25.20 -9.56 -4.27
N GLU A 26 -25.81 -10.31 -3.34
CA GLU A 26 -27.26 -10.53 -3.34
C GLU A 26 -28.01 -9.22 -3.05
N ASP A 27 -29.04 -8.93 -3.85
CA ASP A 27 -29.88 -7.76 -3.67
C ASP A 27 -30.76 -7.86 -2.41
N GLY A 28 -30.79 -6.77 -1.64
CA GLY A 28 -31.69 -6.62 -0.48
C GLY A 28 -33.11 -6.18 -0.86
N ALA A 29 -33.96 -5.97 0.15
CA ALA A 29 -35.32 -5.47 -0.05
C ALA A 29 -35.34 -4.03 -0.62
N GLU A 30 -36.39 -3.73 -1.40
CA GLU A 30 -36.55 -2.41 -2.04
C GLU A 30 -36.66 -1.26 -1.01
N LEU A 31 -35.98 -0.15 -1.31
CA LEU A 31 -36.14 1.11 -0.59
C LEU A 31 -37.38 1.86 -1.08
N SER A 32 -37.88 2.82 -0.28
CA SER A 32 -38.93 3.71 -0.75
C SER A 32 -38.51 4.45 -2.04
N PRO A 33 -39.41 4.63 -3.03
CA PRO A 33 -39.06 5.19 -4.34
C PRO A 33 -38.38 6.56 -4.26
N ASN A 34 -38.80 7.39 -3.30
CA ASN A 34 -38.23 8.72 -3.08
C ASN A 34 -36.77 8.63 -2.58
N LEU A 35 -36.49 7.71 -1.66
CA LEU A 35 -35.13 7.51 -1.13
C LEU A 35 -34.22 6.89 -2.20
N ALA A 36 -34.71 5.89 -2.93
CA ALA A 36 -33.97 5.27 -4.04
C ALA A 36 -33.60 6.33 -5.10
N THR A 37 -34.57 7.13 -5.56
CA THR A 37 -34.34 8.21 -6.52
C THR A 37 -33.33 9.24 -6.00
N PHE A 38 -33.44 9.59 -4.71
CA PHE A 38 -32.49 10.51 -4.08
C PHE A 38 -31.07 9.95 -4.08
N LEU A 39 -30.88 8.69 -3.69
CA LEU A 39 -29.57 8.01 -3.67
C LEU A 39 -28.98 7.92 -5.08
N THR A 40 -29.75 7.45 -6.07
CA THR A 40 -29.29 7.33 -7.45
C THR A 40 -28.79 8.67 -7.97
N LYS A 41 -29.55 9.76 -7.78
CA LYS A 41 -29.13 11.11 -8.18
C LYS A 41 -27.87 11.57 -7.43
N ARG A 42 -27.77 11.23 -6.14
CA ARG A 42 -26.69 11.69 -5.27
C ARG A 42 -25.35 11.02 -5.58
N PHE A 43 -25.37 9.76 -5.97
CA PHE A 43 -24.18 8.98 -6.30
C PHE A 43 -23.79 9.06 -7.78
N ALA A 44 -24.70 9.47 -8.67
CA ALA A 44 -24.40 9.64 -10.10
C ALA A 44 -23.47 10.81 -10.42
N THR A 45 -23.38 11.83 -9.57
CA THR A 45 -22.59 13.05 -9.86
C THR A 45 -21.82 13.57 -8.65
N LEU A 46 -20.64 14.14 -8.91
CA LEU A 46 -19.88 14.86 -7.88
C LEU A 46 -20.66 16.09 -7.41
N THR A 47 -20.78 16.24 -6.09
CA THR A 47 -21.40 17.43 -5.50
C THR A 47 -20.48 18.64 -5.69
N ALA A 48 -21.06 19.78 -6.07
CA ALA A 48 -20.31 21.05 -6.18
C ALA A 48 -19.50 21.37 -4.91
N ASP A 49 -18.23 21.73 -5.09
CA ASP A 49 -17.24 21.91 -4.01
C ASP A 49 -17.74 22.81 -2.87
N LYS A 50 -18.44 23.91 -3.19
CA LYS A 50 -18.99 24.83 -2.17
C LYS A 50 -20.00 24.14 -1.25
N LYS A 51 -20.89 23.31 -1.82
CA LYS A 51 -21.91 22.55 -1.08
C LYS A 51 -21.30 21.40 -0.30
N LEU A 52 -20.25 20.78 -0.84
CA LEU A 52 -19.52 19.74 -0.11
C LEU A 52 -18.78 20.34 1.10
N LYS A 53 -18.05 21.45 0.91
CA LYS A 53 -17.32 22.14 1.98
C LYS A 53 -18.24 22.53 3.14
N SER A 54 -19.40 23.11 2.86
CA SER A 54 -20.36 23.49 3.91
C SER A 54 -20.84 22.28 4.73
N LYS A 55 -21.05 21.11 4.11
CA LYS A 55 -21.38 19.88 4.82
C LYS A 55 -20.20 19.35 5.65
N LEU A 56 -18.96 19.43 5.13
CA LEU A 56 -17.77 18.99 5.86
C LEU A 56 -17.44 19.87 7.08
N GLU A 57 -17.76 21.16 7.01
CA GLU A 57 -17.58 22.12 8.13
C GLU A 57 -18.56 21.88 9.27
N LEU A 58 -19.79 21.45 8.96
CA LEU A 58 -20.82 21.11 9.95
C LEU A 58 -20.40 19.95 10.86
N TYR A 59 -19.73 18.94 10.30
CA TYR A 59 -19.32 17.73 11.02
C TYR A 59 -17.93 17.92 11.65
N LYS A 60 -17.85 18.70 12.72
CA LYS A 60 -16.63 18.83 13.53
C LYS A 60 -16.35 17.54 14.31
N ARG A 61 -15.07 17.17 14.40
CA ARG A 61 -14.63 15.98 15.14
C ARG A 61 -14.92 16.16 16.64
N PRO A 62 -15.58 15.20 17.30
CA PRO A 62 -15.76 15.21 18.75
C PRO A 62 -14.41 15.16 19.49
N ALA A 63 -14.30 15.85 20.64
CA ALA A 63 -13.03 15.99 21.36
C ALA A 63 -12.50 14.65 21.93
N ASN A 64 -13.40 13.75 22.31
CA ASN A 64 -13.10 12.40 22.80
C ASN A 64 -12.75 11.42 21.66
N CYS A 65 -13.11 11.71 20.40
CA CYS A 65 -12.90 10.80 19.26
C CYS A 65 -11.66 11.18 18.44
N LYS A 66 -10.45 11.06 19.03
CA LYS A 66 -9.19 11.41 18.35
C LYS A 66 -8.95 10.60 17.06
N VAL A 67 -9.47 9.37 17.01
CA VAL A 67 -9.31 8.40 15.90
C VAL A 67 -10.08 8.82 14.62
N LEU A 68 -11.13 9.65 14.73
CA LEU A 68 -11.95 10.09 13.59
C LEU A 68 -11.27 11.20 12.76
N THR A 69 -10.06 10.93 12.31
CA THR A 69 -9.31 11.78 11.38
C THR A 69 -8.38 10.90 10.54
N ALA A 70 -8.07 11.38 9.33
CA ALA A 70 -6.99 10.78 8.55
C ALA A 70 -5.64 11.07 9.24
N PRO A 71 -4.78 10.06 9.46
CA PRO A 71 -3.44 10.26 9.96
C PRO A 71 -2.59 11.02 8.94
N LEU A 72 -1.74 11.90 9.43
CA LEU A 72 -0.87 12.73 8.60
C LEU A 72 0.39 11.97 8.22
N THR A 73 0.84 12.17 6.99
CA THR A 73 2.15 11.69 6.56
C THR A 73 3.23 12.43 7.31
N ASN A 74 4.14 11.70 7.93
CA ASN A 74 5.21 12.28 8.72
C ASN A 74 6.08 13.22 7.87
N LYS A 75 6.54 14.34 8.46
CA LYS A 75 7.27 15.39 7.74
C LYS A 75 8.53 14.89 7.04
N ASP A 76 9.28 13.99 7.67
CA ASP A 76 10.52 13.46 7.10
C ASP A 76 10.26 12.59 5.87
N ILE A 77 9.25 11.71 5.94
CA ILE A 77 8.79 10.91 4.79
C ILE A 77 8.22 11.81 3.71
N TRP A 78 7.37 12.78 4.09
CA TRP A 78 6.77 13.74 3.17
C TRP A 78 7.83 14.50 2.38
N ARG A 79 8.92 14.95 3.01
CA ARG A 79 10.01 15.64 2.32
C ARG A 79 10.70 14.76 1.28
N THR A 80 10.88 13.47 1.59
CA THR A 80 11.54 12.48 0.72
C THR A 80 10.69 12.10 -0.50
N LEU A 81 9.36 12.12 -0.41
CA LEU A 81 8.47 11.72 -1.50
C LEU A 81 8.58 12.66 -2.72
N LYS A 82 8.57 12.07 -3.92
CA LYS A 82 8.44 12.80 -5.20
C LYS A 82 7.03 13.34 -5.40
N THR A 83 6.88 14.35 -6.27
CA THR A 83 5.60 15.02 -6.54
C THR A 83 4.45 14.09 -6.92
N PRO A 84 4.62 13.04 -7.75
CA PRO A 84 3.52 12.12 -8.07
C PRO A 84 2.97 11.40 -6.83
N ALA A 85 3.86 10.86 -5.99
CA ALA A 85 3.47 10.17 -4.76
C ALA A 85 2.79 11.11 -3.76
N LYS A 86 3.29 12.35 -3.63
CA LYS A 86 2.63 13.40 -2.82
C LYS A 86 1.20 13.69 -3.29
N ARG A 87 0.99 13.80 -4.60
CA ARG A 87 -0.35 14.05 -5.17
C ARG A 87 -1.29 12.89 -4.88
N THR A 88 -0.84 11.65 -5.05
CA THR A 88 -1.63 10.46 -4.74
C THR A 88 -1.99 10.39 -3.25
N ASP A 89 -1.02 10.63 -2.35
CA ASP A 89 -1.26 10.65 -0.91
C ASP A 89 -2.27 11.74 -0.50
N VAL A 90 -2.19 12.94 -1.07
CA VAL A 90 -3.16 14.02 -0.79
C VAL A 90 -4.56 13.63 -1.22
N LYS A 91 -4.71 12.99 -2.39
CA LYS A 91 -6.02 12.51 -2.86
C LYS A 91 -6.60 11.47 -1.89
N LEU A 92 -5.81 10.46 -1.51
CA LEU A 92 -6.25 9.42 -0.58
C LEU A 92 -6.54 9.97 0.82
N THR A 93 -5.71 10.91 1.29
CA THR A 93 -5.95 11.63 2.56
C THR A 93 -7.27 12.38 2.53
N ASN A 94 -7.62 13.02 1.41
CA ASN A 94 -8.89 13.74 1.27
C ASN A 94 -10.09 12.78 1.26
N VAL A 95 -9.98 11.63 0.56
CA VAL A 95 -11.00 10.57 0.61
C VAL A 95 -11.20 10.10 2.04
N GLN A 96 -10.11 9.79 2.74
CA GLN A 96 -10.12 9.33 4.12
C GLN A 96 -10.73 10.38 5.08
N LYS A 97 -10.43 11.67 4.89
CA LYS A 97 -11.05 12.78 5.63
C LYS A 97 -12.56 12.88 5.38
N ASN A 98 -12.99 12.75 4.14
CA ASN A 98 -14.41 12.79 3.80
C ASN A 98 -15.17 11.60 4.42
N MET A 99 -14.56 10.41 4.42
CA MET A 99 -15.11 9.25 5.12
C MET A 99 -15.23 9.50 6.62
N ALA A 100 -14.18 10.00 7.28
CA ALA A 100 -14.24 10.34 8.71
C ALA A 100 -15.34 11.36 9.02
N LYS A 101 -15.58 12.33 8.13
CA LYS A 101 -16.66 13.32 8.25
C LYS A 101 -18.05 12.70 8.11
N ALA A 102 -18.23 11.75 7.20
CA ALA A 102 -19.46 10.98 7.10
C ALA A 102 -19.69 10.14 8.36
N THR A 103 -18.66 9.44 8.86
CA THR A 103 -18.74 8.69 10.12
C THR A 103 -19.12 9.59 11.30
N ILE A 104 -18.59 10.81 11.39
CA ILE A 104 -18.99 11.77 12.43
C ILE A 104 -20.48 12.11 12.37
N ALA A 105 -21.06 12.23 11.17
CA ALA A 105 -22.50 12.44 11.01
C ALA A 105 -23.30 11.26 11.59
N MET A 106 -22.84 10.04 11.30
CA MET A 106 -23.46 8.81 11.82
C MET A 106 -23.32 8.67 13.33
N VAL A 107 -22.15 9.00 13.89
CA VAL A 107 -21.91 9.00 15.35
C VAL A 107 -22.87 9.97 16.04
N LYS A 108 -23.11 11.16 15.49
CA LYS A 108 -24.09 12.10 16.06
C LYS A 108 -25.51 11.54 16.05
N CYS A 109 -25.92 10.92 14.95
CA CYS A 109 -27.22 10.26 14.87
C CYS A 109 -27.32 9.10 15.88
N ALA A 110 -26.25 8.31 16.04
CA ALA A 110 -26.21 7.23 17.02
C ALA A 110 -26.28 7.74 18.46
N ASP A 111 -25.58 8.83 18.79
CA ASP A 111 -25.60 9.48 20.11
C ASP A 111 -27.01 9.97 20.48
N GLU A 112 -27.71 10.61 19.54
CA GLU A 112 -29.10 11.04 19.72
C GLU A 112 -30.09 9.87 19.89
N LEU A 113 -29.87 8.77 19.15
CA LEU A 113 -30.72 7.57 19.22
C LEU A 113 -30.43 6.70 20.45
N ALA A 114 -29.19 6.72 20.98
CA ALA A 114 -28.79 5.95 22.16
C ALA A 114 -29.58 6.36 23.42
N LEU A 115 -30.11 7.58 23.45
CA LEU A 115 -30.95 8.09 24.52
C LEU A 115 -32.41 7.60 24.45
N ARG A 116 -32.78 6.82 23.45
CA ARG A 116 -34.15 6.38 23.19
C ARG A 116 -34.24 4.85 23.16
N ALA A 117 -35.05 4.26 24.04
CA ALA A 117 -35.15 2.80 24.20
C ALA A 117 -35.65 2.06 22.95
N ASP A 118 -36.48 2.71 22.12
CA ASP A 118 -37.21 2.05 21.02
C ASP A 118 -36.40 1.87 19.72
N TYR A 119 -35.13 2.28 19.68
CA TYR A 119 -34.34 2.32 18.44
C TYR A 119 -33.13 1.39 18.44
N LYS A 120 -33.15 0.33 19.26
CA LYS A 120 -32.03 -0.61 19.40
C LYS A 120 -31.59 -1.19 18.05
N ASP A 121 -32.51 -1.63 17.19
CA ASP A 121 -32.17 -2.21 15.89
C ASP A 121 -31.50 -1.19 14.94
N LYS A 122 -31.97 0.07 14.96
CA LYS A 122 -31.37 1.15 14.16
C LYS A 122 -29.98 1.53 14.67
N LEU A 123 -29.76 1.46 15.99
CA LEU A 123 -28.45 1.65 16.60
C LEU A 123 -27.48 0.53 16.19
N THR A 124 -27.94 -0.72 16.11
CA THR A 124 -27.15 -1.83 15.59
C THR A 124 -26.73 -1.56 14.14
N SER A 125 -27.67 -1.21 13.25
CA SER A 125 -27.34 -0.89 11.84
C SER A 125 -26.36 0.28 11.71
N LEU A 126 -26.49 1.32 12.54
CA LEU A 126 -25.53 2.42 12.56
C LEU A 126 -24.14 1.97 13.04
N THR A 127 -24.09 1.09 14.04
CA THR A 127 -22.84 0.54 14.59
C THR A 127 -22.14 -0.38 13.61
N ASP A 128 -22.89 -1.21 12.89
CA ASP A 128 -22.36 -2.07 11.82
C ASP A 128 -21.78 -1.21 10.70
N ALA A 129 -22.50 -0.19 10.25
CA ALA A 129 -22.00 0.72 9.23
C ALA A 129 -20.76 1.51 9.71
N MET A 130 -20.69 1.91 10.99
CA MET A 130 -19.47 2.50 11.58
C MET A 130 -18.30 1.50 11.60
N THR A 131 -18.57 0.22 11.83
CA THR A 131 -17.56 -0.85 11.82
C THR A 131 -16.99 -1.05 10.41
N VAL A 132 -17.85 -1.14 9.39
CA VAL A 132 -17.44 -1.23 7.98
C VAL A 132 -16.65 0.01 7.56
N LEU A 133 -17.12 1.21 7.91
CA LEU A 133 -16.39 2.45 7.62
C LEU A 133 -15.04 2.52 8.35
N GLY A 134 -14.97 2.03 9.58
CA GLY A 134 -13.73 1.93 10.36
C GLY A 134 -12.71 1.01 9.71
N HIS A 135 -13.16 -0.17 9.27
CA HIS A 135 -12.34 -1.11 8.50
C HIS A 135 -11.82 -0.45 7.21
N THR A 136 -12.70 0.11 6.38
CA THR A 136 -12.31 0.75 5.12
C THR A 136 -11.38 1.95 5.34
N HIS A 137 -11.59 2.74 6.40
CA HIS A 137 -10.68 3.82 6.79
C HIS A 137 -9.28 3.29 7.12
N LYS A 138 -9.18 2.13 7.79
CA LYS A 138 -7.90 1.46 8.04
C LYS A 138 -7.30 0.90 6.75
N SER A 139 -8.10 0.30 5.86
CA SER A 139 -7.63 -0.19 4.56
C SER A 139 -7.05 0.93 3.69
N ILE A 140 -7.66 2.12 3.67
CA ILE A 140 -7.08 3.30 2.99
C ILE A 140 -5.74 3.70 3.62
N THR A 141 -5.62 3.62 4.94
CA THR A 141 -4.36 3.90 5.64
C THR A 141 -3.26 2.92 5.19
N ASN A 142 -3.59 1.64 5.06
CA ASN A 142 -2.67 0.61 4.60
C ASN A 142 -2.30 0.81 3.12
N LEU A 143 -3.27 1.10 2.25
CA LEU A 143 -3.03 1.42 0.84
C LEU A 143 -2.10 2.63 0.67
N ARG A 144 -2.28 3.67 1.50
CA ARG A 144 -1.37 4.83 1.50
C ARG A 144 0.05 4.42 1.87
N ARG A 145 0.24 3.57 2.88
CA ARG A 145 1.55 3.04 3.27
C ARG A 145 2.19 2.23 2.15
N GLU A 146 1.42 1.35 1.52
CA GLU A 146 1.87 0.52 0.41
C GLU A 146 2.34 1.37 -0.80
N LEU A 147 1.54 2.33 -1.24
CA LEU A 147 1.90 3.19 -2.37
C LEU A 147 3.12 4.06 -2.05
N MET A 148 3.28 4.50 -0.80
CA MET A 148 4.47 5.22 -0.35
C MET A 148 5.70 4.32 -0.28
N HIS A 149 5.55 3.07 0.17
CA HIS A 149 6.64 2.11 0.24
C HIS A 149 7.34 1.97 -1.12
N TYR A 150 6.58 1.87 -2.21
CA TYR A 150 7.15 1.81 -3.56
C TYR A 150 7.76 3.14 -4.04
N ALA A 151 7.27 4.27 -3.54
CA ALA A 151 7.75 5.60 -3.91
C ALA A 151 8.98 6.07 -3.11
N LEU A 152 9.33 5.40 -2.02
CA LEU A 152 10.40 5.78 -1.12
C LEU A 152 11.74 5.09 -1.45
N PRO A 153 12.88 5.73 -1.13
CA PRO A 153 14.20 5.11 -1.20
C PRO A 153 14.28 3.87 -0.29
N TYR A 154 15.15 2.93 -0.65
CA TYR A 154 15.34 1.68 0.08
C TYR A 154 15.60 1.84 1.59
N ASP A 155 16.28 2.91 1.99
CA ASP A 155 16.54 3.22 3.41
C ASP A 155 15.27 3.49 4.22
N PHE A 156 14.20 3.96 3.59
CA PHE A 156 12.93 4.25 4.25
C PHE A 156 11.94 3.08 4.19
N LYS A 157 12.16 2.11 3.28
CA LYS A 157 11.22 1.00 3.04
C LYS A 157 11.03 0.10 4.24
N SER A 158 12.11 -0.24 4.95
CA SER A 158 12.05 -1.06 6.17
C SER A 158 11.22 -0.44 7.30
N HIS A 159 10.87 0.85 7.22
CA HIS A 159 9.97 1.53 8.15
C HIS A 159 8.52 1.57 7.69
N CYS A 160 8.27 1.35 6.40
CA CYS A 160 6.92 1.26 5.88
C CYS A 160 6.29 -0.11 6.16
N ASP A 161 7.12 -1.14 6.32
CA ASP A 161 6.71 -2.52 6.60
C ASP A 161 6.45 -2.78 8.09
N ALA A 162 7.04 -1.95 8.97
CA ALA A 162 6.80 -2.06 10.39
C ALA A 162 5.32 -1.79 10.68
N THR A 163 4.65 -2.79 11.26
CA THR A 163 3.39 -2.68 12.01
C THR A 163 3.61 -1.79 13.24
N THR A 164 4.11 -0.58 13.02
CA THR A 164 4.17 0.49 13.99
C THR A 164 2.72 0.74 14.35
N GLU A 165 2.39 0.55 15.62
CA GLU A 165 1.11 0.95 16.19
C GLU A 165 0.83 2.35 15.68
N ALA A 166 -0.12 2.45 14.76
CA ALA A 166 -0.36 3.70 14.07
C ALA A 166 -0.79 4.68 15.14
N SER A 167 0.06 5.63 15.50
CA SER A 167 -0.37 6.78 16.27
C SER A 167 -1.55 7.38 15.51
N ASN A 168 -2.67 7.63 16.20
CA ASN A 168 -3.90 8.14 15.58
C ASN A 168 -3.68 9.45 14.80
N THR A 169 -2.53 10.11 15.00
CA THR A 169 -2.12 11.36 14.37
C THR A 169 -1.14 11.20 13.20
N LEU A 170 -0.20 10.25 13.26
CA LEU A 170 0.89 10.12 12.29
C LEU A 170 0.94 8.74 11.64
N LEU A 171 1.07 8.71 10.32
CA LEU A 171 0.96 7.51 9.50
C LEU A 171 1.98 6.43 9.87
N TYR A 172 3.18 6.81 10.34
CA TYR A 172 4.27 5.90 10.71
C TYR A 172 4.73 6.06 12.16
N GLY A 173 3.89 6.63 13.04
CA GLY A 173 4.25 6.89 14.45
C GLY A 173 5.21 8.07 14.62
N ASP A 174 5.66 8.34 15.85
CA ASP A 174 6.43 9.55 16.18
C ASP A 174 7.95 9.40 15.95
N ASP A 175 8.49 8.18 16.05
CA ASP A 175 9.94 7.94 16.19
C ASP A 175 10.68 7.55 14.90
N ILE A 176 10.32 8.14 13.76
CA ILE A 176 10.92 7.79 12.45
C ILE A 176 12.45 7.84 12.46
N LYS A 177 13.03 8.88 13.05
CA LYS A 177 14.49 9.07 13.03
C LYS A 177 15.22 8.04 13.87
N GLN A 178 14.64 7.67 15.02
CA GLN A 178 15.20 6.64 15.88
C GLN A 178 15.09 5.29 15.18
N ASN A 179 13.91 4.98 14.66
CA ASN A 179 13.66 3.76 13.89
C ASN A 179 14.66 3.64 12.72
N LEU A 180 14.93 4.73 12.00
CA LEU A 180 15.89 4.73 10.89
C LEU A 180 17.33 4.43 11.32
N LYS A 181 17.75 4.88 12.51
CA LYS A 181 19.05 4.51 13.07
C LYS A 181 19.08 3.04 13.43
N ASP A 182 18.05 2.57 14.13
CA ASP A 182 17.94 1.19 14.59
C ASP A 182 17.94 0.22 13.40
N ALA A 183 17.21 0.52 12.32
CA ALA A 183 17.21 -0.29 11.11
C ALA A 183 18.58 -0.32 10.40
N LYS A 184 19.31 0.80 10.39
CA LYS A 184 20.68 0.83 9.86
C LYS A 184 21.63 -0.01 10.72
N GLU A 185 21.49 0.02 12.03
CA GLU A 185 22.26 -0.80 12.96
C GLU A 185 21.93 -2.29 12.80
N GLN A 186 20.64 -2.65 12.72
CA GLN A 186 20.21 -4.02 12.45
C GLN A 186 20.78 -4.57 11.14
N ARG A 187 20.80 -3.76 10.07
CA ARG A 187 21.42 -4.14 8.80
C ARG A 187 22.93 -4.36 8.94
N ARG A 188 23.64 -3.50 9.67
CA ARG A 188 25.09 -3.68 9.95
C ARG A 188 25.34 -4.99 10.70
N LEU A 189 24.58 -5.26 11.75
CA LEU A 189 24.68 -6.50 12.53
C LEU A 189 24.40 -7.73 11.66
N THR A 190 23.35 -7.69 10.83
CA THR A 190 22.98 -8.79 9.93
C THR A 190 24.08 -9.05 8.89
N ALA A 191 24.64 -7.99 8.30
CA ALA A 191 25.75 -8.10 7.36
C ALA A 191 27.00 -8.71 8.03
N SER A 192 27.32 -8.30 9.26
CA SER A 192 28.42 -8.89 10.03
C SER A 192 28.21 -10.38 10.31
N LEU A 193 26.98 -10.81 10.62
CA LEU A 193 26.64 -12.22 10.84
C LEU A 193 26.71 -13.05 9.55
N GLN A 194 26.32 -12.47 8.40
CA GLN A 194 26.46 -13.12 7.08
C GLN A 194 27.92 -13.30 6.69
N VAL A 195 28.75 -12.26 6.86
CA VAL A 195 30.20 -12.34 6.60
C VAL A 195 30.87 -13.41 7.46
N GLN A 196 30.47 -13.56 8.73
CA GLN A 196 30.98 -14.64 9.59
C GLN A 196 30.59 -16.04 9.08
N ARG A 197 29.38 -16.20 8.50
CA ARG A 197 28.98 -17.47 7.88
C ARG A 197 29.80 -17.78 6.64
N ASP A 198 29.97 -16.82 5.73
CA ASP A 198 30.73 -17.01 4.49
C ASP A 198 32.22 -17.32 4.75
N ASN A 199 32.79 -16.71 5.80
CA ASN A 199 34.18 -16.95 6.18
C ASN A 199 34.38 -18.35 6.82
N LYS A 200 33.32 -18.98 7.33
CA LYS A 200 33.35 -20.34 7.88
C LYS A 200 33.32 -21.42 6.78
N TYR A 201 32.86 -21.08 5.58
CA TYR A 201 32.82 -21.99 4.42
C TYR A 201 33.97 -21.77 3.41
N ARG A 202 34.78 -20.71 3.56
CA ARG A 202 36.05 -20.59 2.83
C ARG A 202 37.08 -21.58 3.40
N ARG A 203 37.14 -22.78 2.81
CA ARG A 203 38.32 -23.66 2.95
C ARG A 203 39.56 -22.89 2.48
N PRO A 204 40.64 -22.80 3.28
CA PRO A 204 41.92 -22.32 2.77
C PRO A 204 42.34 -23.22 1.60
N SER A 205 42.59 -22.65 0.42
CA SER A 205 43.15 -23.43 -0.68
C SER A 205 44.55 -23.88 -0.28
N LEU A 206 44.72 -25.19 -0.11
CA LEU A 206 46.03 -25.84 0.01
C LEU A 206 46.75 -25.75 -1.34
N THR A 207 47.33 -24.59 -1.64
CA THR A 207 48.37 -24.44 -2.65
C THR A 207 49.62 -23.90 -1.97
N SER A 208 50.24 -24.80 -1.20
CA SER A 208 51.61 -24.69 -0.74
C SER A 208 52.34 -25.94 -1.21
N GLY A 209 52.96 -25.83 -2.39
CA GLY A 209 53.97 -26.77 -2.87
C GLY A 209 55.09 -25.96 -3.54
N PRO A 210 56.38 -26.22 -3.24
CA PRO A 210 57.47 -25.43 -3.79
C PRO A 210 57.76 -25.89 -5.22
N PHE A 211 57.47 -25.05 -6.22
CA PHE A 211 57.91 -25.32 -7.59
C PHE A 211 59.29 -24.71 -7.82
N LEU A 212 60.27 -25.59 -7.98
CA LEU A 212 61.67 -25.29 -8.28
C LEU A 212 61.81 -24.52 -9.61
N VAL A 213 62.70 -23.55 -9.59
CA VAL A 213 63.22 -22.83 -10.76
C VAL A 213 63.96 -23.81 -11.68
N ARG A 214 63.57 -23.90 -12.98
CA ARG A 214 64.53 -24.14 -14.08
C ARG A 214 64.00 -23.72 -15.46
N GLY A 215 64.44 -22.55 -15.91
CA GLY A 215 64.96 -22.28 -17.26
C GLY A 215 64.01 -22.26 -18.48
N GLY A 216 64.07 -21.15 -19.23
CA GLY A 216 63.91 -21.23 -20.70
C GLY A 216 62.99 -20.19 -21.37
N ARG A 217 63.60 -19.09 -21.82
CA ARG A 217 63.33 -18.30 -23.04
C ARG A 217 61.95 -18.44 -23.72
N GLY A 218 61.29 -17.31 -23.95
CA GLY A 218 60.32 -17.18 -25.05
C GLY A 218 59.44 -15.94 -24.98
N ARG A 219 59.93 -14.80 -25.50
CA ARG A 219 59.07 -13.69 -25.93
C ARG A 219 58.18 -14.18 -27.07
N ALA A 220 56.87 -14.00 -26.97
CA ALA A 220 55.99 -13.99 -28.13
C ALA A 220 54.92 -12.90 -27.97
N ASN A 221 54.98 -11.95 -28.91
CA ASN A 221 54.01 -10.89 -29.16
C ASN A 221 52.59 -11.46 -29.37
N LEU A 222 51.60 -10.81 -28.78
CA LEU A 222 50.20 -10.88 -29.23
C LEU A 222 49.68 -9.45 -29.48
N SER A 223 50.22 -8.82 -30.53
CA SER A 223 49.62 -7.67 -31.19
C SER A 223 48.70 -8.18 -32.31
N ALA A 224 47.42 -8.36 -32.01
CA ALA A 224 46.36 -8.45 -33.03
C ALA A 224 45.00 -8.12 -32.38
N ARG A 225 44.65 -6.83 -32.34
CA ARG A 225 43.27 -6.38 -32.15
C ARG A 225 42.82 -5.73 -33.46
N PRO A 226 41.80 -6.27 -34.16
CA PRO A 226 41.15 -5.52 -35.22
C PRO A 226 40.21 -4.45 -34.63
N PHE A 227 40.43 -3.23 -35.11
CA PHE A 227 39.54 -2.07 -35.05
C PHE A 227 38.22 -2.42 -35.78
N ALA A 228 37.02 -2.15 -35.24
CA ALA A 228 36.19 -0.95 -35.49
C ALA A 228 34.68 -1.40 -35.45
N PRO A 229 33.65 -0.53 -35.59
CA PRO A 229 33.60 0.94 -35.55
C PRO A 229 32.50 1.53 -34.62
N ARG A 230 32.65 2.83 -34.33
CA ARG A 230 31.62 3.71 -33.75
C ARG A 230 30.52 4.00 -34.78
N TYR A 231 29.26 3.82 -34.40
CA TYR A 231 28.10 4.35 -35.12
C TYR A 231 28.05 5.89 -35.02
N LYS A 232 27.93 6.57 -36.17
CA LYS A 232 27.54 7.99 -36.28
C LYS A 232 26.09 8.07 -36.75
N MET A 233 25.29 8.88 -36.06
CA MET A 233 23.92 9.24 -36.46
C MET A 233 23.93 10.21 -37.66
N PRO A 234 22.94 10.14 -38.58
CA PRO A 234 22.79 11.12 -39.65
C PRO A 234 22.05 12.38 -39.17
N LYS A 235 22.49 13.54 -39.68
CA LYS A 235 21.80 14.83 -39.53
C LYS A 235 20.70 14.99 -40.57
N GLN A 236 19.63 15.66 -40.14
CA GLN A 236 18.49 16.11 -40.93
C GLN A 236 18.91 17.16 -41.98
N HIS A 237 18.27 17.07 -43.15
CA HIS A 237 17.86 18.19 -43.98
C HIS A 237 16.47 17.88 -44.53
#